data_AF-A0A497EVK1-F1
#
_entry.id   AF-A0A497EVK1-F1
#
_cell.length_a   1.000
_cell.length_b   1.000
_cell.length_c   1.000
_cell.angle_alpha   90.00
_cell.angle_beta   90.00
_cell.angle_gamma   90.00
#
_symmetry.space_group_name_H-M   'P 1'
#
loop_
_entity.id
_entity.type
_entity.pdbx_description
1 polymer ?
#
loop_
_entity_poly.entity_id
_entity_poly.type
_entity_poly.pdbx_seq_one_letter_code
_entity_poly.pdbx_strand_id
1 'polypeptide(L)'
;MPEFKIVISDPKTGKAKQVTISDPISYTLIGLKIGDVIDGSPLGFPGVKLKITGGSDKAGFPMLPYLPGGRKYRILLSGPPGFRPKEKGLRRRKTVRGNVITEDIVQINMIVVEGEVKFEESEEKEEQ
;
A
#
# COMPACT_ATOMS: atom_id res chain seq x y z
N MET A 1 -10.70 -11.82 9.77
CA MET A 1 -9.56 -11.02 10.27
C MET A 1 -8.91 -10.36 9.07
N PRO A 2 -8.53 -9.08 9.17
CA PRO A 2 -7.87 -8.36 8.07
C PRO A 2 -6.44 -8.87 7.92
N GLU A 3 -6.19 -9.61 6.85
CA GLU A 3 -4.84 -10.02 6.44
C GLU A 3 -4.33 -9.02 5.41
N PHE A 4 -3.19 -8.38 5.69
CA PHE A 4 -2.60 -7.40 4.78
C PHE A 4 -1.31 -7.93 4.17
N LYS A 5 -1.21 -7.82 2.84
CA LYS A 5 0.03 -7.97 2.09
C LYS A 5 0.72 -6.62 2.04
N ILE A 6 1.85 -6.48 2.74
CA ILE A 6 2.62 -5.24 2.73
C ILE A 6 3.78 -5.40 1.77
N VAL A 7 3.88 -4.49 0.80
CA VAL A 7 5.01 -4.40 -0.11
C VAL A 7 5.90 -3.27 0.37
N ILE A 8 7.10 -3.61 0.85
CA ILE A 8 8.11 -2.65 1.30
C ILE A 8 9.13 -2.51 0.18
N SER A 9 9.27 -1.29 -0.33
CA SER A 9 10.26 -0.95 -1.37
C SER A 9 11.36 -0.07 -0.79
N ASP A 10 12.61 -0.44 -1.02
CA ASP A 10 13.77 0.38 -0.70
C ASP A 10 14.27 1.10 -1.96
N PRO A 11 14.19 2.45 -2.01
CA PRO A 11 14.61 3.22 -3.17
C PRO A 11 16.13 3.24 -3.37
N LYS A 12 16.94 2.94 -2.34
CA LYS A 12 18.41 2.95 -2.46
C LYS A 12 18.94 1.68 -3.11
N THR A 13 18.38 0.53 -2.71
CA THR A 13 18.77 -0.78 -3.25
C THR A 13 17.93 -1.19 -4.46
N GLY A 14 16.78 -0.55 -4.69
CA GLY A 14 15.84 -0.89 -5.77
C GLY A 14 15.11 -2.22 -5.55
N LYS A 15 15.29 -2.86 -4.38
CA LYS A 15 14.64 -4.12 -4.02
C LYS A 15 13.31 -3.86 -3.33
N ALA A 16 12.36 -4.75 -3.56
CA ALA A 16 11.08 -4.79 -2.86
C ALA A 16 10.84 -6.17 -2.27
N LYS A 17 10.38 -6.22 -1.01
CA LYS A 17 9.98 -7.47 -0.33
C LYS A 17 8.50 -7.38 0.03
N GLN A 18 7.81 -8.49 -0.17
CA GLN A 18 6.44 -8.66 0.28
C GLN A 18 6.46 -9.38 1.64
N VAL A 19 5.73 -8.82 2.60
CA VAL A 19 5.53 -9.42 3.92
C VAL A 19 4.03 -9.55 4.14
N THR A 20 3.59 -10.75 4.47
CA THR A 20 2.20 -11.00 4.87
C THR A 20 2.10 -10.82 6.38
N ILE A 21 1.15 -10.01 6.84
CA ILE A 21 0.98 -9.70 8.25
C ILE A 21 -0.42 -10.08 8.70
N SER A 22 -0.45 -10.88 9.76
CA SER A 22 -1.63 -11.27 10.53
C SER A 22 -1.65 -10.56 11.89
N ASP A 23 -2.78 -10.63 12.59
CA ASP A 23 -3.05 -9.91 13.86
C ASP A 23 -1.94 -10.13 14.90
N PRO A 24 -1.52 -9.09 15.68
CA PRO A 24 -2.23 -7.85 16.01
C PRO A 24 -1.76 -6.56 15.29
N ILE A 25 -0.74 -6.61 14.45
CA ILE A 25 -0.11 -5.42 13.81
C ILE A 25 -1.03 -4.77 12.76
N SER A 26 -1.87 -5.58 12.12
CA SER A 26 -2.93 -5.19 11.18
C SER A 26 -3.83 -4.07 11.72
N TYR A 27 -4.26 -4.14 12.99
CA TYR A 27 -5.14 -3.14 13.59
C TYR A 27 -4.48 -1.76 13.73
N THR A 28 -3.17 -1.71 13.96
CA THR A 28 -2.41 -0.46 14.06
C THR A 28 -2.34 0.28 12.72
N LEU A 29 -2.44 -0.44 11.61
CA LEU A 29 -2.41 0.14 10.27
C LEU A 29 -3.76 0.69 9.81
N ILE A 30 -4.85 0.24 10.43
CA ILE A 30 -6.21 0.69 10.10
C ILE A 30 -6.39 2.12 10.62
N GLY A 31 -6.93 2.99 9.77
CA GLY A 31 -7.15 4.41 10.09
C GLY A 31 -6.00 5.34 9.69
N LEU A 32 -4.83 4.81 9.34
CA LEU A 32 -3.74 5.59 8.77
C LEU A 32 -4.07 6.08 7.36
N LYS A 33 -3.45 7.19 6.96
CA LYS A 33 -3.62 7.78 5.63
C LYS A 33 -2.42 7.48 4.74
N ILE A 34 -2.68 7.47 3.44
CA ILE A 34 -1.61 7.53 2.44
C ILE A 34 -0.83 8.83 2.63
N GLY A 35 0.49 8.70 2.75
CA GLY A 35 1.43 9.79 3.00
C GLY A 35 2.00 9.79 4.41
N ASP A 36 1.37 9.08 5.35
CA ASP A 36 1.84 8.98 6.73
C ASP A 36 3.13 8.15 6.82
N VAL A 37 3.99 8.53 7.75
CA VAL A 37 5.25 7.85 8.07
C VAL A 37 5.05 7.07 9.36
N ILE A 38 5.35 5.78 9.30
CA ILE A 38 5.28 4.85 10.43
C ILE A 38 6.66 4.26 10.72
N ASP A 39 6.88 3.90 11.97
CA ASP A 39 8.04 3.11 12.34
C ASP A 39 7.87 1.66 11.87
N GLY A 40 8.94 1.08 11.34
CA GLY A 40 9.02 -0.31 10.87
C GLY A 40 9.19 -1.34 11.98
N SER A 41 9.36 -0.91 13.24
CA SER A 41 9.52 -1.79 14.40
C SER A 41 8.37 -2.83 14.54
N PRO A 42 7.08 -2.47 14.37
CA PRO A 42 5.98 -3.43 14.39
C PRO A 42 6.02 -4.42 13.22
N LEU A 43 6.74 -4.11 12.15
CA LEU A 43 6.80 -4.88 10.90
C LEU A 43 8.05 -5.78 10.84
N GLY A 44 8.83 -5.84 11.92
CA GLY A 44 10.09 -6.61 11.97
C GLY A 44 11.30 -5.86 11.40
N PHE A 45 11.18 -4.56 11.10
CA PHE A 45 12.25 -3.71 10.59
C PHE A 45 12.60 -2.59 11.60
N PRO A 46 13.32 -2.92 12.68
CA PRO A 46 13.67 -1.94 13.70
C PRO A 46 14.58 -0.85 13.11
N GLY A 47 14.31 0.42 13.44
CA GLY A 47 15.11 1.56 12.99
C GLY A 47 14.83 2.03 11.55
N VAL A 48 13.82 1.47 10.89
CA VAL A 48 13.40 1.87 9.54
C VAL A 48 12.13 2.71 9.62
N LYS A 49 12.10 3.86 8.94
CA LYS A 49 10.88 4.65 8.75
C LYS A 49 10.26 4.34 7.40
N LEU A 50 8.99 3.96 7.41
CA LEU A 50 8.23 3.56 6.25
C LEU A 50 7.14 4.57 5.96
N LYS A 51 7.01 4.98 4.71
CA LYS A 51 5.94 5.87 4.26
C LYS A 51 4.91 5.10 3.45
N ILE A 52 3.65 5.24 3.81
CA ILE A 52 2.54 4.65 3.05
C ILE A 52 2.38 5.44 1.75
N THR A 53 2.48 4.77 0.61
CA THR A 53 2.34 5.40 -0.71
C THR A 53 1.03 5.07 -1.41
N GLY A 54 0.43 3.92 -1.09
CA GLY A 54 -0.85 3.53 -1.66
C GLY A 54 -1.24 2.12 -1.29
N GLY A 55 -2.22 1.59 -2.00
CA GLY A 55 -2.73 0.24 -1.77
C GLY A 55 -3.85 -0.12 -2.73
N SER A 56 -4.34 -1.34 -2.57
CA SER A 56 -5.39 -1.95 -3.39
C SER A 56 -6.46 -2.59 -2.52
N ASP A 57 -7.71 -2.32 -2.87
CA ASP A 57 -8.91 -2.96 -2.30
C ASP A 57 -9.01 -4.44 -2.72
N LYS A 58 -9.78 -5.25 -2.00
CA LYS A 58 -10.09 -6.64 -2.40
C LYS A 58 -10.65 -6.78 -3.83
N ALA A 59 -11.38 -5.77 -4.30
CA ALA A 59 -11.91 -5.71 -5.66
C ALA A 59 -10.89 -5.20 -6.71
N GLY A 60 -9.63 -4.98 -6.33
CA GLY A 60 -8.58 -4.46 -7.21
C GLY A 60 -8.67 -2.96 -7.48
N PHE A 61 -9.51 -2.22 -6.73
CA PHE A 61 -9.58 -0.77 -6.87
C PHE A 61 -8.36 -0.11 -6.20
N PRO A 62 -7.64 0.76 -6.90
CA PRO A 62 -6.52 1.47 -6.32
C PRO A 62 -7.02 2.55 -5.36
N MET A 63 -6.19 2.81 -4.34
CA MET A 63 -6.37 3.97 -3.47
C MET A 63 -5.82 5.24 -4.12
N LEU A 64 -6.46 6.39 -3.86
CA LEU A 64 -5.96 7.69 -4.27
C LEU A 64 -5.71 8.61 -3.08
N PRO A 65 -4.53 9.27 -3.02
CA PRO A 65 -4.10 10.03 -1.84
C PRO A 65 -4.93 11.29 -1.59
N TYR A 66 -5.49 11.89 -2.64
CA TYR A 66 -6.24 13.14 -2.56
C TYR A 66 -7.73 12.95 -2.19
N LEU A 67 -8.24 11.71 -2.19
CA LEU A 67 -9.64 11.45 -1.84
C LEU A 67 -9.73 11.14 -0.34
N PRO A 68 -10.49 11.93 0.45
CA PRO A 68 -10.57 11.70 1.88
C PRO A 68 -11.40 10.47 2.23
N GLY A 69 -11.00 9.80 3.31
CA GLY A 69 -11.77 8.73 3.94
C GLY A 69 -11.50 7.35 3.33
N GLY A 70 -12.17 6.34 3.89
CA GLY A 70 -11.95 4.94 3.53
C GLY A 70 -12.98 4.38 2.56
N ARG A 71 -13.88 5.19 1.98
CA ARG A 71 -14.99 4.71 1.13
C ARG A 71 -14.62 4.61 -0.35
N LYS A 72 -15.49 3.95 -1.12
CA LYS A 72 -15.42 3.90 -2.59
C LYS A 72 -16.03 5.16 -3.20
N TYR A 73 -15.33 5.74 -4.16
CA TYR A 73 -15.75 6.91 -4.91
C TYR A 73 -15.86 6.58 -6.39
N ARG A 74 -16.89 7.10 -7.07
CA ARG A 74 -17.02 7.02 -8.53
C ARG A 74 -16.74 8.38 -9.14
N ILE A 75 -15.50 8.59 -9.57
CA ILE A 75 -15.02 9.89 -10.06
C ILE A 75 -14.61 9.83 -11.53
N LEU A 76 -14.65 10.98 -12.18
CA LEU A 76 -14.19 11.15 -13.56
C LEU A 76 -12.68 11.34 -13.59
N LEU A 77 -11.95 10.26 -13.86
CA LEU A 77 -10.49 10.29 -13.97
C LEU A 77 -10.07 10.66 -15.39
N SER A 78 -9.06 11.54 -15.48
CA SER A 78 -8.34 11.89 -16.70
C SER A 78 -6.97 11.22 -16.79
N GLY A 79 -6.48 10.61 -15.70
CA GLY A 79 -5.14 10.05 -15.63
C GLY A 79 -4.96 9.07 -14.46
N PRO A 80 -3.71 8.57 -14.28
CA PRO A 80 -3.39 7.65 -13.20
C PRO A 80 -3.38 8.39 -11.84
N PRO A 81 -3.59 7.70 -10.70
CA PRO A 81 -3.84 6.26 -10.53
C PRO A 81 -5.25 5.80 -10.95
N GLY A 82 -5.36 4.56 -11.45
CA GLY A 82 -6.65 3.90 -11.78
C GLY A 82 -7.16 4.07 -13.21
N PHE A 83 -6.74 5.11 -13.93
CA PHE A 83 -7.04 5.26 -15.35
C PHE A 83 -5.78 5.60 -16.16
N ARG A 84 -5.45 4.77 -17.14
CA ARG A 84 -4.42 5.08 -18.15
C ARG A 84 -5.15 5.43 -19.45
N PRO A 85 -5.28 6.72 -19.80
CA PRO A 85 -5.90 7.12 -21.07
C PRO A 85 -5.02 6.64 -22.23
N LYS A 86 -5.64 6.10 -23.28
CA LYS A 86 -4.93 5.71 -24.52
C LYS A 86 -4.74 6.90 -25.47
N GLU A 87 -5.65 7.87 -25.41
CA GLU A 87 -5.67 9.05 -26.25
C GLU A 87 -5.74 10.30 -25.37
N LYS A 88 -5.18 11.40 -25.88
CA LYS A 88 -5.16 12.68 -25.18
C LYS A 88 -6.59 13.22 -25.06
N GLY A 89 -7.00 13.57 -23.84
CA GLY A 89 -8.33 14.12 -23.56
C GLY A 89 -9.40 13.10 -23.17
N LEU A 90 -9.12 11.80 -23.24
CA LEU A 90 -10.04 10.78 -22.73
C LEU A 90 -10.21 10.92 -21.22
N ARG A 91 -11.47 10.89 -20.76
CA ARG A 91 -11.83 10.83 -19.35
C ARG A 91 -12.86 9.73 -19.16
N ARG A 92 -12.72 8.95 -18.08
CA ARG A 92 -13.67 7.87 -17.77
C ARG A 92 -14.05 7.89 -16.31
N ARG A 93 -15.35 7.73 -16.03
CA ARG A 93 -15.83 7.50 -14.67
C ARG A 93 -15.39 6.11 -14.22
N LYS A 94 -14.57 6.07 -13.17
CA LYS A 94 -14.10 4.83 -12.56
C LYS A 94 -14.32 4.86 -11.06
N THR A 95 -14.46 3.67 -10.49
CA THR A 95 -14.52 3.47 -9.04
C THR A 95 -13.11 3.35 -8.49
N VAL A 96 -12.87 4.06 -7.40
CA VAL A 96 -11.59 4.13 -6.70
C VAL A 96 -11.80 4.18 -5.19
N ARG A 97 -10.75 3.88 -4.42
CA ARG A 97 -10.79 3.96 -2.95
C ARG A 97 -10.19 5.30 -2.50
N GLY A 98 -10.66 5.81 -1.36
CA GLY A 98 -10.05 6.96 -0.70
C GLY A 98 -8.69 6.64 -0.06
N ASN A 99 -8.16 7.60 0.69
CA ASN A 99 -6.80 7.60 1.22
C ASN A 99 -6.62 6.92 2.58
N VAL A 100 -7.71 6.55 3.27
CA VAL A 100 -7.64 5.91 4.59
C VAL A 100 -7.60 4.40 4.44
N ILE A 101 -6.73 3.76 5.21
CA ILE A 101 -6.63 2.29 5.27
C ILE A 101 -7.81 1.73 6.06
N THR A 102 -8.54 0.79 5.46
CA THR A 102 -9.69 0.08 6.03
C THR A 102 -9.48 -1.43 5.91
N GLU A 103 -10.28 -2.20 6.65
CA GLU A 103 -10.25 -3.68 6.64
C GLU A 103 -10.45 -4.33 5.26
N ASP A 104 -11.11 -3.64 4.32
CA ASP A 104 -11.34 -4.14 2.96
C ASP A 104 -10.07 -4.17 2.07
N ILE A 105 -8.98 -3.56 2.53
CA ILE A 105 -7.73 -3.47 1.76
C ILE A 105 -6.99 -4.80 1.86
N VAL A 106 -6.40 -5.22 0.74
CA VAL A 106 -5.62 -6.47 0.68
C VAL A 106 -4.12 -6.16 0.60
N GLN A 107 -3.75 -5.10 -0.12
CA GLN A 107 -2.34 -4.75 -0.32
C GLN A 107 -2.07 -3.31 0.09
N ILE A 108 -0.99 -3.10 0.84
CA ILE A 108 -0.48 -1.78 1.22
C ILE A 108 0.94 -1.64 0.68
N ASN A 109 1.23 -0.53 0.00
CA ASN A 109 2.54 -0.23 -0.55
C ASN A 109 3.24 0.80 0.32
N MET A 110 4.45 0.49 0.75
CA MET A 110 5.29 1.32 1.61
C MET A 110 6.66 1.55 0.98
N ILE A 111 7.22 2.74 1.21
CA ILE A 111 8.58 3.10 0.79
C ILE A 111 9.41 3.38 2.03
N VAL A 112 10.67 2.91 2.03
CA VAL A 112 11.67 3.24 3.05
C VAL A 112 12.13 4.69 2.86
N VAL A 113 11.93 5.52 3.89
CA VAL A 113 12.36 6.93 3.89
C VAL A 113 13.69 7.08 4.61
N GLU A 114 13.84 6.43 5.76
CA GLU A 114 15.06 6.46 6.58
C GLU A 114 15.34 5.07 7.13
N GLY A 115 16.62 4.73 7.29
CA GLY A 115 17.08 3.41 7.72
C GLY A 115 17.62 2.56 6.56
N GLU A 116 18.33 1.49 6.92
CA GLU A 116 18.77 0.44 6.00
C GLU A 116 17.91 -0.79 6.24
N VAL A 117 17.16 -1.21 5.22
CA VAL A 117 16.49 -2.51 5.28
C VAL A 117 17.53 -3.55 4.93
N LYS A 118 18.02 -4.25 5.95
CA LYS A 118 18.69 -5.54 5.73
C LYS A 118 17.61 -6.53 5.34
N PHE A 119 17.45 -6.73 4.04
CA PHE A 119 16.70 -7.87 3.53
C PHE A 119 17.54 -9.11 3.84
N GLU A 120 17.34 -9.72 5.01
CA GLU A 120 17.72 -11.12 5.15
C GLU A 120 16.87 -11.89 4.13
N GLU A 121 17.57 -12.52 3.18
CA GLU A 121 17.04 -13.52 2.26
C GLU A 121 16.59 -14.70 3.11
N SER A 122 15.35 -14.62 3.61
CA SER A 122 14.63 -15.78 4.08
C SER A 122 14.18 -16.55 2.84
N GLU A 123 15.03 -17.52 2.52
CA GLU A 123 14.90 -18.71 1.66
C GLU A 123 13.52 -19.00 1.04
N GLU A 124 13.57 -19.39 -0.23
CA GLU A 124 12.55 -20.22 -0.87
C GLU A 124 12.26 -21.48 -0.06
N LYS A 125 10.97 -21.80 0.13
CA LYS A 125 10.28 -23.13 0.24
C LYS A 125 8.94 -22.92 0.96
N GLU A 126 7.81 -23.53 0.60
CA GLU A 126 7.62 -24.82 -0.06
C GLU A 126 6.23 -24.89 -0.74
N GLU A 127 6.18 -25.64 -1.84
CA GLU A 127 4.99 -26.24 -2.43
C GLU A 127 4.22 -27.10 -1.42
N GLN A 128 2.89 -27.11 -1.54
CA GLN A 128 2.04 -28.31 -1.44
C GLN A 128 0.66 -28.05 -2.03
#